data_AF-A7TIR2-F1
#
_entry.id   AF-A7TIR2-F1
#
_cell.length_a   1.000
_cell.length_b   1.000
_cell.length_c   1.000
_cell.angle_alpha   90.00
_cell.angle_beta   90.00
_cell.angle_gamma   90.00
#
_symmetry.space_group_name_H-M   'P 1'
#
loop_
_entity.id
_entity.type
_entity.pdbx_description
1 polymer ?
#
loop_
_entity_poly.entity_id
_entity_poly.type
_entity_poly.pdbx_seq_one_letter_code
_entity_poly.pdbx_strand_id
1 'polypeptide(L)'
;MRLFENSYDFEYPWAHVTAANWKKYPNEISTHVVAVDVLRRELKDDGKLLVTERLITCKQGVPRWIMMMLGGSNVSYIREVSSVDIEAKKLTMRSCNLTYSNLLKVYETVNYEPHPNDPENKTLFTQEAQITAYGAITRICNKLEEWSVQRFHDNALKGKMGFDSVLVKFEQHWEQREKYVDEIGTTIRNKVNETVEDIKITAEDLLKETERKKSILYQHRELLRDAFEDNRV
;
A
#
# COMPACT_ATOMS: atom_id res chain seq x y z
N MET A 1 4.18 20.51 15.56
CA MET A 1 3.15 19.57 15.05
C MET A 1 2.31 20.28 14.02
N ARG A 2 2.23 19.71 12.82
CA ARG A 2 1.39 20.17 11.71
C ARG A 2 0.44 19.04 11.31
N LEU A 3 -0.77 19.41 10.92
CA LEU A 3 -1.77 18.51 10.37
C LEU A 3 -1.91 18.78 8.87
N PHE A 4 -2.06 17.71 8.11
CA PHE A 4 -2.40 17.74 6.70
C PHE A 4 -3.62 16.86 6.50
N GLU A 5 -4.62 17.37 5.79
CA GLU A 5 -5.84 16.64 5.47
C GLU A 5 -6.09 16.76 3.97
N ASN A 6 -6.58 15.67 3.39
CA ASN A 6 -6.94 15.61 1.98
C ASN A 6 -8.11 14.65 1.79
N SER A 7 -9.02 14.99 0.89
CA SER A 7 -10.19 14.18 0.56
C SER A 7 -10.55 14.38 -0.90
N TYR A 8 -10.91 13.28 -1.57
CA TYR A 8 -11.41 13.31 -2.94
C TYR A 8 -12.09 11.98 -3.29
N ASP A 9 -12.79 11.97 -4.42
CA ASP A 9 -13.52 10.80 -4.86
C ASP A 9 -12.76 10.07 -5.98
N PHE A 10 -12.80 8.75 -5.93
CA PHE A 10 -12.48 7.88 -7.05
C PHE A 10 -13.78 7.46 -7.71
N GLU A 11 -13.85 7.62 -9.03
CA GLU A 11 -14.99 7.22 -9.87
C GLU A 11 -14.97 5.71 -10.18
N TYR A 12 -14.69 4.91 -9.14
CA TYR A 12 -14.59 3.45 -9.20
C TYR A 12 -15.22 2.80 -7.96
N PRO A 13 -15.83 1.60 -8.10
CA PRO A 13 -16.34 0.83 -6.96
C PRO A 13 -15.25 0.53 -5.93
N TRP A 14 -15.63 0.51 -4.64
CA TRP A 14 -14.70 0.27 -3.54
C TRP A 14 -13.91 -1.04 -3.67
N ALA A 15 -14.52 -2.09 -4.21
CA ALA A 15 -13.87 -3.37 -4.43
C ALA A 15 -12.70 -3.24 -5.43
N HIS A 16 -12.89 -2.45 -6.50
CA HIS A 16 -11.86 -2.24 -7.53
C HIS A 16 -10.72 -1.41 -6.97
N VAL A 17 -11.05 -0.34 -6.24
CA VAL A 17 -10.06 0.52 -5.57
C VAL A 17 -9.23 -0.28 -4.56
N THR A 18 -9.89 -1.07 -3.71
CA THR A 18 -9.23 -1.88 -2.69
C THR A 18 -8.35 -2.96 -3.33
N ALA A 19 -8.80 -3.62 -4.39
CA ALA A 19 -8.02 -4.63 -5.10
C ALA A 19 -6.80 -4.02 -5.83
N ALA A 20 -6.99 -2.87 -6.48
CA ALA A 20 -5.92 -2.16 -7.17
C ALA A 20 -4.86 -1.61 -6.20
N ASN A 21 -5.22 -1.27 -4.96
CA ASN A 21 -4.28 -0.70 -3.98
C ASN A 21 -3.08 -1.63 -3.70
N TRP A 22 -3.27 -2.95 -3.79
CA TRP A 22 -2.18 -3.92 -3.65
C TRP A 22 -1.18 -3.88 -4.80
N LYS A 23 -1.60 -3.38 -5.97
CA LYS A 23 -0.79 -3.23 -7.18
C LYS A 23 -0.41 -1.77 -7.47
N LYS A 24 -0.64 -0.87 -6.52
CA LYS A 24 -0.33 0.56 -6.63
C LYS A 24 1.13 0.82 -6.99
N TYR A 25 2.04 -0.07 -6.60
CA TYR A 25 3.47 0.06 -6.90
C TYR A 25 4.04 -1.17 -7.62
N PRO A 26 5.03 -0.96 -8.52
CA PRO A 26 5.53 0.33 -8.98
C PRO A 26 4.53 1.06 -9.90
N ASN A 27 4.56 2.40 -9.93
CA ASN A 27 3.86 3.19 -10.94
C ASN A 27 4.76 4.30 -11.49
N GLU A 28 4.44 4.80 -12.68
CA GLU A 28 5.28 5.72 -13.47
C GLU A 28 5.44 7.11 -12.81
N ILE A 29 4.58 7.45 -11.85
CA ILE A 29 4.53 8.77 -11.20
C ILE A 29 5.22 8.75 -9.83
N SER A 30 4.97 7.71 -9.04
CA SER A 30 5.54 7.52 -7.70
C SER A 30 6.86 6.77 -7.72
N THR A 31 7.79 7.20 -8.59
CA THR A 31 9.09 6.55 -8.81
C THR A 31 10.01 6.55 -7.59
N HIS A 32 9.69 7.36 -6.58
CA HIS A 32 10.41 7.39 -5.31
C HIS A 32 10.18 6.14 -4.47
N VAL A 33 9.10 5.38 -4.68
CA VAL A 33 8.87 4.09 -4.02
C VAL A 33 9.63 3.01 -4.78
N VAL A 34 10.71 2.51 -4.19
CA VAL A 34 11.62 1.57 -4.86
C VAL A 34 11.37 0.12 -4.48
N ALA A 35 10.78 -0.15 -3.32
CA ALA A 35 10.38 -1.48 -2.90
C ALA A 35 9.18 -1.43 -1.94
N VAL A 36 8.36 -2.48 -1.98
CA VAL A 36 7.27 -2.73 -1.04
C VAL A 36 7.35 -4.21 -0.65
N ASP A 37 7.54 -4.45 0.64
CA ASP A 37 7.71 -5.76 1.24
C ASP A 37 6.52 -6.08 2.13
N VAL A 38 5.97 -7.29 2.03
CA VAL A 38 4.96 -7.77 2.99
C VAL A 38 5.69 -8.45 4.14
N LEU A 39 5.60 -7.86 5.34
CA LEU A 39 6.21 -8.42 6.56
C LEU A 39 5.30 -9.48 7.19
N ARG A 40 3.99 -9.21 7.17
CA ARG A 40 2.96 -10.09 7.74
C ARG A 40 1.65 -9.87 7.01
N ARG A 41 0.90 -10.93 6.81
CA ARG A 41 -0.49 -10.87 6.34
C ARG A 41 -1.30 -11.95 7.03
N GLU A 42 -2.46 -11.58 7.53
CA GLU A 42 -3.33 -12.48 8.28
C GLU A 42 -4.80 -12.13 8.09
N LEU A 43 -5.64 -13.16 8.07
CA LEU A 43 -7.08 -13.03 8.17
C LEU A 43 -7.48 -13.15 9.64
N LYS A 44 -8.32 -12.23 10.11
CA LYS A 44 -8.91 -12.20 11.45
C LYS A 44 -10.43 -12.26 11.34
N ASP A 45 -11.06 -12.42 12.50
CA ASP A 45 -12.52 -12.35 12.65
C ASP A 45 -13.24 -13.28 11.67
N ASP A 46 -12.84 -14.56 11.69
CA ASP A 46 -13.34 -15.62 10.81
C ASP A 46 -13.26 -15.29 9.30
N GLY A 47 -12.24 -14.52 8.91
CA GLY A 47 -11.97 -14.18 7.51
C GLY A 47 -12.54 -12.83 7.06
N LYS A 48 -13.17 -12.07 7.96
CA LYS A 48 -13.80 -10.78 7.64
C LYS A 48 -12.83 -9.61 7.59
N LEU A 49 -11.71 -9.72 8.31
CA LEU A 49 -10.72 -8.66 8.45
C LEU A 49 -9.35 -9.13 7.95
N LEU A 50 -8.90 -8.58 6.82
CA LEU A 50 -7.54 -8.82 6.31
C LEU A 50 -6.60 -7.74 6.86
N VAL A 51 -5.64 -8.15 7.70
CA VAL A 51 -4.59 -7.27 8.20
C VAL A 51 -3.29 -7.57 7.48
N THR A 52 -2.65 -6.55 6.91
CA THR A 52 -1.34 -6.65 6.26
C THR A 52 -0.40 -5.62 6.84
N GLU A 53 0.81 -6.04 7.16
CA GLU A 53 1.92 -5.18 7.54
C GLU A 53 2.96 -5.17 6.42
N ARG A 54 3.36 -3.98 5.98
CA ARG A 54 4.31 -3.76 4.89
C ARG A 54 5.46 -2.87 5.31
N LEU A 55 6.64 -3.11 4.73
CA LEU A 55 7.78 -2.21 4.75
C LEU A 55 7.90 -1.57 3.36
N ILE A 56 7.82 -0.24 3.33
CA ILE A 56 7.94 0.54 2.10
C ILE A 56 9.30 1.23 2.11
N THR A 57 10.06 1.03 1.04
CA THR A 57 11.36 1.68 0.85
C THR A 57 11.20 2.82 -0.15
N CYS A 58 11.50 4.03 0.30
CA CYS A 58 11.50 5.22 -0.54
C CYS A 58 12.91 5.75 -0.75
N LYS A 59 13.24 6.13 -1.99
CA LYS A 59 14.48 6.82 -2.35
C LYS A 59 14.14 8.13 -3.02
N GLN A 60 14.43 9.24 -2.35
CA GLN A 60 14.07 10.58 -2.83
C GLN A 60 15.13 11.61 -2.48
N GLY A 61 15.24 12.64 -3.32
CA GLY A 61 16.12 13.78 -3.06
C GLY A 61 15.67 14.52 -1.80
N VAL A 62 16.60 14.68 -0.87
CA VAL A 62 16.40 15.43 0.37
C VAL A 62 17.30 16.67 0.32
N PRO A 63 16.83 17.87 0.73
CA PRO A 63 17.68 19.06 0.79
C PRO A 63 18.98 18.81 1.56
N ARG A 64 20.09 19.41 1.09
CA ARG A 64 21.44 19.17 1.66
C ARG A 64 21.54 19.47 3.16
N TRP A 65 20.84 20.51 3.63
CA TRP A 65 20.81 20.86 5.05
C TRP A 65 20.12 19.79 5.90
N ILE A 66 19.08 19.13 5.37
CA ILE A 66 18.42 17.99 6.01
C ILE A 66 19.35 16.78 5.95
N MET A 67 19.97 16.48 4.80
CA MET A 67 20.92 15.37 4.67
C MET A 67 22.10 15.46 5.66
N MET A 68 22.59 16.68 5.94
CA MET A 68 23.62 16.91 6.95
C MET A 68 23.15 16.53 8.37
N MET A 69 21.88 16.78 8.72
CA MET A 69 21.31 16.36 10.01
C MET A 69 21.03 14.85 10.07
N LEU A 70 20.72 14.24 8.92
CA LEU A 70 20.28 12.86 8.81
C LEU A 70 21.43 11.86 8.56
N GLY A 71 22.69 12.30 8.52
CA GLY A 71 23.83 11.41 8.27
C GLY A 71 23.95 10.93 6.82
N GLY A 72 23.36 11.65 5.85
CA GLY A 72 23.70 11.53 4.43
C GLY A 72 22.97 10.46 3.60
N SER A 73 22.00 9.71 4.16
CA SER A 73 21.22 8.75 3.36
C SER A 73 19.95 9.38 2.75
N ASN A 74 19.72 9.10 1.47
CA ASN A 74 18.50 9.46 0.73
C ASN A 74 17.46 8.34 0.67
N VAL A 75 17.69 7.26 1.43
CA VAL A 75 16.77 6.12 1.58
C VAL A 75 16.04 6.26 2.91
N SER A 76 14.72 6.11 2.87
CA SER A 76 13.85 6.12 4.04
C SER A 76 12.93 4.91 4.03
N TYR A 77 12.73 4.32 5.19
CA TYR A 77 11.84 3.19 5.43
C TYR A 77 10.56 3.66 6.12
N ILE A 78 9.42 3.15 5.64
CA ILE A 78 8.09 3.44 6.17
C ILE A 78 7.45 2.11 6.53
N ARG A 79 6.92 2.01 7.73
CA ARG A 79 6.08 0.90 8.15
C ARG A 79 4.63 1.26 7.85
N GLU A 80 3.92 0.37 7.19
CA GLU A 80 2.50 0.50 6.93
C GLU A 80 1.76 -0.70 7.51
N VAL A 81 0.64 -0.45 8.18
CA VAL A 81 -0.32 -1.47 8.60
C VAL A 81 -1.66 -1.12 7.98
N SER A 82 -2.16 -2.01 7.14
CA SER A 82 -3.46 -1.88 6.46
C SER A 82 -4.44 -2.93 6.94
N SER A 83 -5.70 -2.54 7.08
CA SER A 83 -6.83 -3.43 7.38
C SER A 83 -7.92 -3.28 6.33
N VAL A 84 -8.37 -4.39 5.75
CA VAL A 84 -9.55 -4.44 4.89
C VAL A 84 -10.66 -5.15 5.65
N ASP A 85 -11.71 -4.42 5.98
CA ASP A 85 -12.94 -4.93 6.57
C ASP A 85 -13.97 -5.08 5.45
N ILE A 86 -14.38 -6.33 5.20
CA ILE A 86 -15.30 -6.68 4.12
C ILE A 86 -16.76 -6.34 4.49
N GLU A 87 -17.13 -6.43 5.78
CA GLU A 87 -18.48 -6.13 6.24
C GLU A 87 -18.73 -4.63 6.24
N ALA A 88 -17.78 -3.86 6.78
CA ALA A 88 -17.85 -2.40 6.77
C ALA A 88 -17.51 -1.79 5.40
N LYS A 89 -17.02 -2.59 4.44
CA LYS A 89 -16.46 -2.14 3.16
C LYS A 89 -15.47 -0.99 3.36
N LYS A 90 -14.46 -1.23 4.19
CA LYS A 90 -13.49 -0.21 4.58
C LYS A 90 -12.07 -0.72 4.43
N LEU A 91 -11.25 0.01 3.69
CA LEU A 91 -9.81 -0.16 3.70
C LEU A 91 -9.19 1.00 4.48
N THR A 92 -8.53 0.70 5.59
CA THR A 92 -7.77 1.66 6.39
C THR A 92 -6.30 1.33 6.31
N MET A 93 -5.47 2.31 6.01
CA MET A 93 -4.01 2.20 5.95
C MET A 93 -3.40 3.19 6.93
N ARG A 94 -2.50 2.70 7.79
CA ARG A 94 -1.77 3.53 8.75
C ARG A 94 -0.29 3.39 8.54
N SER A 95 0.37 4.50 8.26
CA SER A 95 1.79 4.55 7.91
C SER A 95 2.56 5.39 8.92
N CYS A 96 3.78 4.96 9.25
CA CYS A 96 4.74 5.76 9.98
C CYS A 96 6.16 5.60 9.45
N ASN A 97 6.94 6.68 9.43
CA ASN A 97 8.35 6.57 9.07
C ASN A 97 9.14 5.88 10.18
N LEU A 98 9.99 4.93 9.80
CA LEU A 98 10.95 4.28 10.71
C LEU A 98 12.25 5.07 10.74
N THR A 99 12.76 5.42 9.56
CA THR A 99 13.99 6.20 9.43
C THR A 99 13.75 7.63 9.90
N TYR A 100 14.67 8.15 10.71
CA TYR A 100 14.66 9.53 11.23
C TYR A 100 13.48 9.87 12.14
N SER A 101 12.78 8.87 12.68
CA SER A 101 11.62 9.04 13.58
C SER A 101 11.95 9.81 14.87
N ASN A 102 13.23 9.86 15.25
CA ASN A 102 13.76 10.65 16.37
C ASN A 102 13.89 12.15 16.07
N LEU A 103 13.88 12.56 14.79
CA LEU A 103 14.02 13.94 14.33
C LEU A 103 12.72 14.46 13.71
N LEU A 104 12.04 13.61 12.95
CA LEU A 104 10.77 13.91 12.30
C LEU A 104 9.94 12.64 12.32
N LYS A 105 8.77 12.74 12.95
CA LYS A 105 7.81 11.65 13.00
C LYS A 105 6.58 12.04 12.22
N VAL A 106 6.24 11.19 11.27
CA VAL A 106 5.07 11.33 10.44
C VAL A 106 4.19 10.11 10.66
N TYR A 107 2.95 10.38 11.02
CA TYR A 107 1.88 9.39 11.06
C TYR A 107 0.85 9.76 10.03
N GLU A 108 0.51 8.83 9.16
CA GLU A 108 -0.50 9.03 8.13
C GLU A 108 -1.57 7.95 8.29
N THR A 109 -2.83 8.37 8.19
CA THR A 109 -3.98 7.47 8.07
C THR A 109 -4.70 7.78 6.77
N VAL A 110 -4.95 6.74 5.98
CA VAL A 110 -5.73 6.80 4.75
C VAL A 110 -6.92 5.85 4.87
N ASN A 111 -8.11 6.30 4.48
CA ASN A 111 -9.28 5.43 4.38
C ASN A 111 -9.86 5.46 2.96
N TYR A 112 -10.35 4.31 2.54
CA TYR A 112 -11.16 4.12 1.35
C TYR A 112 -12.48 3.45 1.75
N GLU A 113 -13.59 4.11 1.44
CA GLU A 113 -14.95 3.68 1.80
C GLU A 113 -15.88 3.95 0.61
N PRO A 114 -16.97 3.18 0.41
CA PRO A 114 -18.02 3.53 -0.54
C PRO A 114 -18.49 4.97 -0.35
N HIS A 115 -18.63 5.71 -1.45
CA HIS A 115 -19.03 7.11 -1.37
C HIS A 115 -20.48 7.23 -0.82
N PRO A 116 -20.77 8.12 0.14
CA PRO A 116 -22.09 8.17 0.80
C PRO A 116 -23.28 8.40 -0.16
N ASN A 117 -23.06 9.14 -1.25
CA ASN A 117 -24.10 9.47 -2.23
C ASN A 117 -24.13 8.50 -3.44
N ASP A 118 -23.07 7.71 -3.66
CA ASP A 118 -22.99 6.75 -4.76
C ASP A 118 -22.11 5.55 -4.35
N PRO A 119 -22.62 4.69 -3.44
CA PRO A 119 -21.81 3.64 -2.82
C PRO A 119 -21.41 2.52 -3.79
N GLU A 120 -22.12 2.40 -4.91
CA GLU A 120 -21.90 1.34 -5.89
C GLU A 120 -20.78 1.70 -6.87
N ASN A 121 -20.70 2.95 -7.31
CA ASN A 121 -19.81 3.35 -8.39
C ASN A 121 -18.63 4.22 -7.94
N LYS A 122 -18.67 4.75 -6.71
CA LYS A 122 -17.64 5.67 -6.22
C LYS A 122 -17.05 5.26 -4.88
N THR A 123 -15.80 5.63 -4.69
CA THR A 123 -15.06 5.44 -3.43
C THR A 123 -14.60 6.78 -2.90
N LEU A 124 -14.98 7.10 -1.66
CA LEU A 124 -14.47 8.23 -0.92
C LEU A 124 -13.07 7.89 -0.38
N PHE A 125 -12.09 8.73 -0.73
CA PHE A 125 -10.76 8.71 -0.15
C PHE A 125 -10.62 9.81 0.88
N THR A 126 -10.13 9.47 2.07
CA THR A 126 -9.72 10.43 3.10
C THR A 126 -8.30 10.15 3.55
N GLN A 127 -7.52 11.20 3.78
CA GLN A 127 -6.14 11.13 4.20
C GLN A 127 -5.89 12.19 5.27
N GLU A 128 -5.31 11.77 6.37
CA GLU A 128 -4.83 12.63 7.45
C GLU A 128 -3.36 12.31 7.72
N ALA A 129 -2.52 13.32 7.84
CA ALA A 129 -1.13 13.17 8.25
C ALA A 129 -0.76 14.13 9.39
N GLN A 130 -0.15 13.57 10.42
CA GLN A 130 0.36 14.26 11.59
C GLN A 130 1.89 14.28 11.52
N ILE A 131 2.46 15.49 11.43
CA ILE A 131 3.89 15.70 11.25
C ILE A 131 4.44 16.42 12.47
N THR A 132 5.38 15.78 13.17
CA THR A 132 6.02 16.33 14.37
C THR A 132 7.53 16.27 14.24
N ALA A 133 8.19 17.42 14.31
CA ALA A 133 9.65 17.48 14.40
C ALA A 133 10.12 17.58 15.86
N TYR A 134 11.22 16.90 16.16
CA TYR A 134 11.87 16.89 17.47
C TYR A 134 13.28 17.43 17.34
N GLY A 135 13.67 18.33 18.25
CA GLY A 135 15.00 18.92 18.26
C GLY A 135 15.13 20.08 19.23
N ALA A 136 16.37 20.35 19.65
CA ALA A 136 16.68 21.42 20.61
C ALA A 136 16.52 22.84 20.04
N ILE A 137 16.50 22.99 18.70
CA ILE A 137 16.43 24.28 18.02
C ILE A 137 15.08 24.40 17.32
N THR A 138 14.12 25.06 17.98
CA THR A 138 12.73 25.21 17.50
C THR A 138 12.62 25.75 16.08
N ARG A 139 13.50 26.69 15.67
CA ARG A 139 13.51 27.23 14.30
C ARG A 139 13.81 26.17 13.23
N ILE A 140 14.70 25.23 13.54
CA ILE A 140 15.05 24.13 12.64
C ILE A 140 13.88 23.14 12.58
N CYS A 141 13.27 22.84 13.72
CA CYS A 141 12.07 22.00 13.79
C CYS A 141 10.94 22.58 12.93
N ASN A 142 10.64 23.87 13.06
CA ASN A 142 9.59 24.53 12.26
C ASN A 142 9.87 24.45 10.75
N LYS A 143 11.11 24.71 10.34
CA LYS A 143 11.51 24.62 8.92
C LYS A 143 11.43 23.20 8.38
N LEU A 144 11.75 22.20 9.22
CA LEU A 144 11.64 20.79 8.88
C LEU A 144 10.17 20.36 8.76
N GLU A 145 9.31 20.79 9.67
CA GLU A 145 7.86 20.54 9.58
C GLU A 145 7.27 21.17 8.32
N GLU A 146 7.58 22.44 8.03
CA GLU A 146 7.09 23.13 6.82
C GLU A 146 7.54 22.44 5.53
N TRP A 147 8.82 22.07 5.43
CA TRP A 147 9.32 21.31 4.30
C TRP A 147 8.60 19.97 4.15
N SER A 148 8.34 19.29 5.27
CA SER A 148 7.66 18.00 5.27
C SER A 148 6.21 18.13 4.82
N VAL A 149 5.47 19.13 5.29
CA VAL A 149 4.10 19.41 4.85
C VAL A 149 4.05 19.67 3.35
N GLN A 150 4.92 20.55 2.83
CA GLN A 150 4.98 20.80 1.39
C GLN A 150 5.26 19.52 0.61
N ARG A 151 6.19 18.70 1.11
CA ARG A 151 6.54 17.43 0.47
C ARG A 151 5.37 16.44 0.47
N PHE A 152 4.59 16.39 1.55
CA PHE A 152 3.38 15.59 1.64
C PHE A 152 2.33 16.03 0.63
N HIS A 153 2.10 17.33 0.48
CA HIS A 153 1.19 17.87 -0.53
C HIS A 153 1.60 17.44 -1.96
N ASP A 154 2.88 17.61 -2.30
CA ASP A 154 3.40 17.20 -3.62
C ASP A 154 3.29 15.68 -3.85
N ASN A 155 3.48 14.88 -2.80
CA ASN A 155 3.36 13.43 -2.85
C ASN A 155 1.91 12.95 -2.94
N ALA A 156 0.96 13.63 -2.27
CA ALA A 156 -0.45 13.29 -2.32
C ALA A 156 -1.01 13.44 -3.74
N LEU A 157 -0.68 14.55 -4.43
CA LEU A 157 -1.07 14.77 -5.83
C LEU A 157 -0.49 13.71 -6.76
N LYS A 158 0.81 13.43 -6.66
CA LYS A 158 1.48 12.37 -7.42
C LYS A 158 0.92 10.99 -7.11
N GLY A 159 0.60 10.74 -5.84
CA GLY A 159 0.00 9.50 -5.37
C GLY A 159 -1.37 9.26 -5.98
N LYS A 160 -2.22 10.30 -6.03
CA LYS A 160 -3.53 10.25 -6.71
C LYS A 160 -3.36 9.93 -8.20
N MET A 161 -2.60 10.74 -8.93
CA MET A 161 -2.41 10.53 -10.38
C MET A 161 -1.81 9.16 -10.70
N GLY A 162 -0.82 8.74 -9.92
CA GLY A 162 -0.19 7.43 -10.05
C GLY A 162 -1.19 6.30 -9.83
N PHE A 163 -2.05 6.44 -8.84
CA PHE A 163 -3.04 5.41 -8.53
C PHE A 163 -4.19 5.38 -9.55
N ASP A 164 -4.66 6.54 -10.03
CA ASP A 164 -5.62 6.61 -11.14
C ASP A 164 -5.11 5.87 -12.39
N SER A 165 -3.82 6.05 -12.73
CA SER A 165 -3.22 5.33 -13.86
C SER A 165 -3.23 3.81 -13.68
N VAL A 166 -3.13 3.34 -12.43
CA VAL A 166 -3.24 1.92 -12.08
C VAL A 166 -4.69 1.46 -12.17
N LEU A 167 -5.64 2.26 -11.68
CA LEU A 167 -7.08 1.96 -11.72
C LEU A 167 -7.59 1.83 -13.16
N VAL A 168 -7.23 2.75 -14.05
CA VAL A 168 -7.58 2.66 -15.48
C VAL A 168 -7.09 1.34 -16.08
N LYS A 169 -5.82 0.98 -15.83
CA LYS A 169 -5.26 -0.30 -16.31
C LYS A 169 -5.93 -1.49 -15.63
N PHE A 170 -6.26 -1.39 -14.34
CA PHE A 170 -6.88 -2.46 -13.57
C PHE A 170 -8.30 -2.76 -14.06
N GLU A 171 -9.12 -1.73 -14.29
CA GLU A 171 -10.49 -1.84 -14.78
C GLU A 171 -10.57 -2.59 -16.11
N GLN A 172 -9.71 -2.23 -17.06
CA GLN A 172 -9.63 -2.88 -18.37
C GLN A 172 -9.36 -4.39 -18.25
N HIS A 173 -8.52 -4.81 -17.30
CA HIS A 173 -8.25 -6.23 -17.04
C HIS A 173 -9.34 -6.89 -16.20
N TRP A 174 -10.06 -6.12 -15.36
CA TRP A 174 -11.14 -6.61 -14.53
C TRP A 174 -12.32 -7.08 -15.38
N GLU A 175 -12.78 -6.24 -16.30
CA GLU A 175 -13.85 -6.57 -17.25
C GLU A 175 -13.52 -7.81 -18.11
N GLN A 176 -12.24 -7.94 -18.52
CA GLN A 176 -11.78 -9.11 -19.27
C GLN A 176 -11.81 -10.38 -18.42
N ARG A 177 -11.44 -10.28 -17.13
CA ARG A 177 -11.49 -11.41 -16.19
C ARG A 177 -12.91 -11.84 -15.92
N GLU A 178 -13.85 -10.92 -15.73
CA GLU A 178 -15.26 -11.26 -15.53
C GLU A 178 -15.82 -12.01 -16.73
N LYS A 179 -15.57 -11.53 -17.95
CA LYS A 179 -15.95 -12.26 -19.19
C LYS A 179 -15.36 -13.66 -19.25
N TYR A 180 -14.08 -13.81 -18.90
CA TYR A 180 -13.42 -15.12 -18.90
C TYR A 180 -13.97 -16.05 -17.80
N VAL A 181 -14.27 -15.52 -16.62
CA VAL A 181 -14.91 -16.28 -15.52
C VAL A 181 -16.33 -16.67 -15.89
N ASP A 182 -17.08 -15.83 -16.59
CA ASP A 182 -18.42 -16.15 -17.09
C ASP A 182 -18.36 -17.21 -18.21
N GLU A 183 -17.39 -17.12 -19.13
CA GLU A 183 -17.12 -18.12 -20.15
C GLU A 183 -16.69 -19.47 -19.54
N ILE A 184 -15.83 -19.44 -18.51
CA ILE A 184 -15.48 -20.63 -17.73
C ILE A 184 -16.70 -21.14 -16.98
N GLY A 185 -17.47 -20.29 -16.31
CA GLY A 185 -18.64 -20.67 -15.52
C GLY A 185 -19.71 -21.32 -16.39
N THR A 186 -19.95 -20.78 -17.58
CA THR A 186 -20.82 -21.39 -18.60
C THR A 186 -20.23 -22.70 -19.13
N THR A 187 -18.92 -22.76 -19.40
CA THR A 187 -18.24 -23.99 -19.84
C THR A 187 -18.28 -25.08 -18.77
N ILE A 188 -18.02 -24.75 -17.50
CA ILE A 188 -18.11 -25.63 -16.35
C ILE A 188 -19.54 -26.08 -16.19
N ARG A 189 -20.53 -25.18 -16.20
CA ARG A 189 -21.96 -25.55 -16.13
C ARG A 189 -22.35 -26.54 -17.23
N ASN A 190 -21.78 -26.37 -18.42
CA ASN A 190 -21.97 -27.29 -19.56
C ASN A 190 -21.13 -28.58 -19.45
N LYS A 191 -20.07 -28.58 -18.63
CA LYS A 191 -19.12 -29.69 -18.42
C LYS A 191 -19.19 -30.31 -17.02
N VAL A 192 -20.18 -29.98 -16.17
CA VAL A 192 -20.28 -30.58 -14.83
C VAL A 192 -20.55 -32.08 -14.99
N ASN A 193 -19.44 -32.82 -14.93
CA ASN A 193 -19.27 -34.13 -14.33
C ASN A 193 -17.83 -34.38 -13.81
N GLU A 194 -16.91 -33.41 -13.78
CA GLU A 194 -15.56 -33.60 -13.19
C GLU A 194 -15.04 -32.37 -12.40
N THR A 195 -14.02 -32.60 -11.58
CA THR A 195 -13.91 -32.28 -10.14
C THR A 195 -13.36 -30.90 -9.75
N VAL A 196 -13.70 -30.46 -8.52
CA VAL A 196 -13.39 -29.14 -7.90
C VAL A 196 -11.90 -28.89 -7.62
N GLU A 197 -11.05 -29.92 -7.67
CA GLU A 197 -9.63 -29.84 -7.25
C GLU A 197 -8.73 -29.02 -8.19
N ASP A 198 -9.00 -29.02 -9.50
CA ASP A 198 -8.14 -28.34 -10.49
C ASP A 198 -8.19 -26.80 -10.37
N ILE A 199 -9.31 -26.28 -9.85
CA ILE A 199 -9.51 -24.84 -9.63
C ILE A 199 -8.58 -24.34 -8.51
N LYS A 200 -8.36 -25.16 -7.49
CA LYS A 200 -7.56 -24.78 -6.31
C LYS A 200 -6.08 -24.65 -6.66
N ILE A 201 -5.56 -25.56 -7.47
CA ILE A 201 -4.16 -25.59 -7.92
C ILE A 201 -3.84 -24.34 -8.76
N THR A 202 -4.74 -23.98 -9.67
CA THR A 202 -4.57 -22.82 -10.56
C THR A 202 -4.51 -21.50 -9.79
N ALA A 203 -5.30 -21.36 -8.71
CA ALA A 203 -5.29 -20.16 -7.87
C ALA A 203 -4.00 -20.03 -7.04
N GLU A 204 -3.44 -21.14 -6.56
CA GLU A 204 -2.19 -21.16 -5.80
C GLU A 204 -0.97 -20.81 -6.67
N ASP A 205 -0.95 -21.22 -7.94
CA ASP A 205 0.15 -20.91 -8.85
C ASP A 205 0.15 -19.43 -9.31
N LEU A 206 -1.04 -18.84 -9.53
CA LEU A 206 -1.17 -17.41 -9.83
C LEU A 206 -0.69 -16.51 -8.68
N LEU A 207 -0.86 -16.97 -7.43
CA LEU A 207 -0.39 -16.23 -6.25
C LEU A 207 1.16 -16.24 -6.17
N LYS A 208 1.81 -17.35 -6.52
CA LYS A 208 3.28 -17.48 -6.46
C LYS A 208 4.03 -16.63 -7.48
N GLU A 209 3.47 -16.39 -8.67
CA GLU A 209 4.13 -15.56 -9.69
C GLU A 209 4.19 -14.07 -9.31
N THR A 210 3.36 -13.62 -8.38
CA THR A 210 3.18 -12.18 -8.09
C THR A 210 4.27 -11.61 -7.15
N GLU A 211 5.11 -12.43 -6.52
CA GLU A 211 6.00 -12.00 -5.41
C GLU A 211 7.48 -11.77 -5.77
N ARG A 212 7.86 -11.62 -7.04
CA ARG A 212 9.28 -11.45 -7.41
C ARG A 212 9.64 -10.05 -7.91
N LYS A 213 10.02 -9.14 -6.98
CA LYS A 213 10.88 -7.97 -7.29
C LYS A 213 11.85 -7.61 -6.16
N LYS A 214 13.00 -7.05 -6.55
CA LYS A 214 14.19 -6.70 -5.74
C LYS A 214 13.84 -5.89 -4.48
N SER A 215 13.91 -6.53 -3.32
CA SER A 215 13.76 -5.89 -2.02
C SER A 215 14.94 -6.19 -1.09
N ILE A 216 15.06 -5.45 0.01
CA ILE A 216 16.11 -5.71 1.01
C ILE A 216 15.89 -7.06 1.72
N LEU A 217 14.63 -7.44 1.96
CA LEU A 217 14.31 -8.76 2.51
C LEU A 217 14.68 -9.86 1.51
N TYR A 218 14.47 -9.62 0.22
CA TYR A 218 14.91 -10.54 -0.82
C TYR A 218 16.44 -10.68 -0.84
N GLN A 219 17.19 -9.57 -0.67
CA GLN A 219 18.66 -9.61 -0.61
C GLN A 219 19.19 -10.40 0.58
N HIS A 220 18.46 -10.41 1.71
CA HIS A 220 18.83 -11.14 2.92
C HIS A 220 17.98 -12.38 3.16
N ARG A 221 17.31 -12.90 2.12
CA ARG A 221 16.34 -14.01 2.25
C ARG A 221 16.95 -15.25 2.87
N GLU A 222 18.18 -15.59 2.50
CA GLU A 222 18.88 -16.76 3.03
C GLU A 222 19.17 -16.59 4.54
N LEU A 223 19.69 -15.42 4.95
CA LEU A 223 19.93 -15.12 6.38
C LEU A 223 18.64 -15.12 7.20
N LEU A 224 17.56 -14.57 6.65
CA LEU A 224 16.25 -14.58 7.31
C LEU A 224 15.70 -16.01 7.42
N ARG A 225 15.79 -16.80 6.35
CA ARG A 225 15.38 -18.22 6.37
C ARG A 225 16.14 -18.95 7.47
N ASP A 226 17.47 -18.82 7.50
CA ASP A 226 18.31 -19.52 8.46
C ASP A 226 17.98 -19.11 9.92
N ALA A 227 17.75 -17.81 10.19
CA ALA A 227 17.39 -17.32 11.53
C ALA A 227 16.02 -17.81 12.06
N PHE A 228 15.07 -18.10 11.16
CA PHE A 228 13.73 -18.60 11.52
C PHE A 228 13.60 -20.13 11.41
N GLU A 229 14.54 -20.80 10.74
CA GLU A 229 14.64 -22.27 10.74
C GLU A 229 15.37 -22.78 11.99
N ASP A 230 16.32 -22.03 12.54
CA ASP A 230 17.10 -22.41 13.74
C ASP A 230 16.34 -22.23 15.07
N ASN A 231 15.16 -21.61 15.06
CA ASN A 231 14.29 -21.46 16.24
C ASN A 231 13.19 -22.54 16.35
N ARG A 232 13.32 -23.66 15.63
CA ARG A 232 12.48 -24.85 15.81
C ARG A 232 13.28 -25.96 16.50
N VAL A 233 13.59 -25.75 17.79
CA VAL A 233 13.98 -26.81 18.73
C VAL A 233 13.10 -26.71 19.97
#